data_AF-T0RPI1-F1
#
_entry.id   AF-T0RPI1-F1
#
_cell.length_a   1.000
_cell.length_b   1.000
_cell.length_c   1.000
_cell.angle_alpha   90.00
_cell.angle_beta   90.00
_cell.angle_gamma   90.00
#
_symmetry.space_group_name_H-M   'P 1'
#
loop_
_entity.id
_entity.type
_entity.pdbx_description
1 polymer ?
#
loop_
_entity_poly.entity_id
_entity_poly.type
_entity_poly.pdbx_seq_one_letter_code
_entity_poly.pdbx_strand_id
1 'polypeptide(L)'
;MHKCYAAYVTLQYAAVPFWDRICSHEGGGSGPSYLNGWISVFCVFNDKGQWQGDKMTDTVLLRKPEANPDDWFDAVETEVTYDYPLIDMQDIPPRYLTVDVTIDDNGTEYKALMFAGHMAYSIGDNKASIAPSLSWAIALKNGEPAPPDEMELFFARRSSERAKSSASTPVGWFCTVWSTLVQRWSTSFG
;
A
#
# COMPACT_ATOMS: atom_id res chain seq x y z
N MET A 1 55.88 18.97 -22.13
CA MET A 1 54.48 18.62 -22.43
C MET A 1 54.20 17.23 -21.85
N HIS A 2 53.65 17.16 -20.65
CA HIS A 2 53.26 15.89 -20.02
C HIS A 2 51.76 15.68 -20.29
N LYS A 3 51.42 14.62 -21.03
CA LYS A 3 50.03 14.19 -21.20
C LYS A 3 49.67 13.34 -19.99
N CYS A 4 48.82 13.88 -19.10
CA CYS A 4 48.12 13.07 -18.11
C CYS A 4 47.09 12.22 -18.85
N TYR A 5 47.29 10.90 -18.87
CA TYR A 5 46.26 9.95 -19.23
C TYR A 5 45.35 9.78 -18.00
N ALA A 6 44.15 10.35 -18.06
CA ALA A 6 43.12 10.09 -17.07
C ALA A 6 42.62 8.65 -17.25
N ALA A 7 42.72 7.86 -16.18
CA ALA A 7 42.14 6.53 -16.10
C ALA A 7 40.60 6.65 -16.09
N TYR A 8 39.99 6.67 -17.27
CA TYR A 8 38.54 6.53 -17.46
C TYR A 8 38.20 5.06 -17.70
N VAL A 9 38.40 4.19 -16.72
CA VAL A 9 37.90 2.81 -16.80
C VAL A 9 37.47 2.34 -15.41
N THR A 10 36.29 1.72 -15.35
CA THR A 10 35.67 0.91 -14.27
C THR A 10 35.06 1.60 -13.03
N LEU A 11 33.97 2.36 -13.21
CA LEU A 11 32.99 2.62 -12.13
C LEU A 11 31.52 2.34 -12.52
N GLN A 12 31.24 1.71 -13.66
CA GLN A 12 29.85 1.56 -14.15
C GLN A 12 29.21 0.18 -13.90
N TYR A 13 29.96 -0.85 -13.50
CA TYR A 13 29.41 -2.22 -13.39
C TYR A 13 29.13 -2.68 -11.96
N ALA A 14 29.78 -2.12 -10.93
CA ALA A 14 29.63 -2.59 -9.55
C ALA A 14 28.38 -2.04 -8.84
N ALA A 15 27.82 -0.92 -9.30
CA ALA A 15 26.64 -0.31 -8.67
C ALA A 15 25.34 -1.07 -8.97
N VAL A 16 25.22 -1.64 -10.17
CA VAL A 16 23.95 -2.23 -10.64
C VAL A 16 23.47 -3.37 -9.75
N PRO A 17 24.28 -4.39 -9.37
CA PRO A 17 23.79 -5.53 -8.58
C PRO A 17 23.28 -5.16 -7.18
N PHE A 18 23.82 -4.09 -6.58
CA PHE A 18 23.34 -3.59 -5.28
C PHE A 18 22.00 -2.86 -5.44
N TRP A 19 21.90 -1.97 -6.43
CA TRP A 19 20.69 -1.19 -6.69
C TRP A 19 19.55 -2.02 -7.30
N ASP A 20 19.84 -3.17 -7.92
CA ASP A 20 18.82 -4.07 -8.47
C ASP A 20 18.05 -4.83 -7.37
N ARG A 21 18.57 -4.84 -6.14
CA ARG A 21 17.98 -5.55 -4.99
C ARG A 21 17.28 -4.64 -3.98
N ILE A 22 16.98 -3.39 -4.35
CA ILE A 22 16.34 -2.42 -3.45
C ILE A 22 14.98 -2.92 -2.99
N CYS A 23 14.14 -3.30 -3.95
CA CYS A 23 12.74 -3.59 -3.74
C CYS A 23 12.30 -4.62 -4.78
N SER A 24 11.70 -5.72 -4.35
CA SER A 24 10.83 -6.52 -5.21
C SER A 24 9.42 -6.51 -4.63
N HIS A 25 8.45 -6.41 -5.53
CA HIS A 25 7.04 -6.46 -5.21
C HIS A 25 6.52 -7.82 -5.67
N GLU A 26 6.12 -8.65 -4.72
CA GLU A 26 5.50 -9.94 -4.99
C GLU A 26 3.99 -9.79 -4.78
N GLY A 27 3.24 -9.89 -5.88
CA GLY A 27 1.80 -9.73 -5.90
C GLY A 27 1.17 -10.50 -7.06
N GLY A 28 0.21 -11.37 -6.74
CA GLY A 28 -0.50 -12.17 -7.74
C GLY A 28 -1.82 -12.70 -7.19
N GLY A 29 -2.94 -12.08 -7.58
CA GLY A 29 -4.30 -12.52 -7.24
C GLY A 29 -4.93 -11.82 -6.03
N SER A 30 -5.78 -12.54 -5.28
CA SER A 30 -6.51 -12.02 -4.09
C SER A 30 -5.74 -12.12 -2.77
N GLY A 31 -4.49 -12.57 -2.80
CA GLY A 31 -3.64 -12.76 -1.62
C GLY A 31 -2.91 -11.48 -1.18
N PRO A 32 -2.22 -11.52 -0.03
CA PRO A 32 -1.38 -10.43 0.43
C PRO A 32 -0.32 -10.08 -0.61
N SER A 33 0.02 -8.80 -0.70
CA SER A 33 1.14 -8.35 -1.50
C SER A 33 2.29 -8.01 -0.57
N TYR A 34 3.49 -8.49 -0.91
CA TYR A 34 4.66 -8.31 -0.06
C TYR A 34 5.68 -7.36 -0.70
N LEU A 35 6.33 -6.60 0.18
CA LEU A 35 7.54 -5.85 -0.08
C LEU A 35 8.75 -6.69 0.38
N ASN A 36 9.68 -6.96 -0.54
CA ASN A 36 10.98 -7.58 -0.29
C ASN A 36 12.10 -6.65 -0.78
N GLY A 37 13.37 -7.06 -0.67
CA GLY A 37 14.57 -6.30 -1.00
C GLY A 37 15.21 -5.68 0.24
N TRP A 38 16.43 -5.15 0.12
CA TRP A 38 17.14 -4.63 1.29
C TRP A 38 16.41 -3.47 1.97
N ILE A 39 15.50 -2.79 1.26
CA ILE A 39 14.71 -1.72 1.84
C ILE A 39 13.73 -2.21 2.91
N SER A 40 13.33 -3.49 2.88
CA SER A 40 12.40 -4.07 3.85
C SER A 40 12.98 -4.18 5.26
N VAL A 41 14.31 -4.17 5.40
CA VAL A 41 15.03 -4.12 6.68
C VAL A 41 14.66 -2.88 7.50
N PHE A 42 14.26 -1.78 6.84
CA PHE A 42 13.81 -0.56 7.52
C PHE A 42 12.35 -0.61 7.98
N CYS A 43 11.64 -1.72 7.72
CA CYS A 43 10.24 -1.92 8.03
C CYS A 43 10.00 -3.11 8.98
N VAL A 44 11.03 -3.61 9.68
CA VAL A 44 10.95 -4.78 10.57
C VAL A 44 10.09 -4.58 11.82
N PHE A 45 9.64 -3.35 12.08
CA PHE A 45 8.62 -3.05 13.08
C PHE A 45 7.39 -2.45 12.40
N ASN A 46 6.20 -2.93 12.74
CA ASN A 46 4.95 -2.36 12.24
C ASN A 46 4.57 -1.06 13.00
N ASP A 47 3.42 -0.48 12.64
CA ASP A 47 2.86 0.72 13.26
C ASP A 47 2.59 0.60 14.78
N LYS A 48 2.42 -0.62 15.27
CA LYS A 48 2.26 -0.96 16.70
C LYS A 48 3.60 -1.24 17.39
N GLY A 49 4.72 -1.11 16.69
CA GLY A 49 6.06 -1.44 17.20
C GLY A 49 6.30 -2.94 17.38
N GLN A 50 5.51 -3.79 16.72
CA GLN A 50 5.67 -5.25 16.77
C GLN A 50 6.70 -5.69 15.73
N TRP A 51 7.57 -6.61 16.13
CA TRP A 51 8.54 -7.21 15.22
C TRP A 51 7.85 -8.05 14.15
N GLN A 52 8.26 -7.86 12.89
CA GLN A 52 7.76 -8.57 11.71
C GLN A 52 8.91 -9.02 10.76
N GLY A 53 10.15 -9.02 11.23
CA GLY A 53 11.33 -9.32 10.42
C GLY A 53 11.58 -10.80 10.15
N ASP A 54 10.88 -11.72 10.81
CA ASP A 54 11.14 -13.17 10.73
C ASP A 54 10.54 -13.82 9.48
N LYS A 55 9.57 -13.16 8.84
CA LYS A 55 8.91 -13.69 7.65
C LYS A 55 9.83 -13.54 6.44
N MET A 56 10.51 -14.61 6.05
CA MET A 56 11.41 -14.63 4.88
C MET A 56 11.02 -15.70 3.86
N THR A 57 9.92 -16.40 4.08
CA THR A 57 9.47 -17.52 3.25
C THR A 57 8.03 -17.29 2.82
N ASP A 58 7.72 -17.62 1.57
CA ASP A 58 6.35 -17.60 1.04
C ASP A 58 6.09 -18.79 0.13
N THR A 59 4.83 -19.21 0.04
CA THR A 59 4.40 -20.25 -0.89
C THR A 59 3.84 -19.60 -2.13
N VAL A 60 4.54 -19.75 -3.24
CA VAL A 60 4.16 -19.14 -4.53
C VAL A 60 3.80 -20.21 -5.54
N LEU A 61 2.86 -19.90 -6.43
CA LEU A 61 2.52 -20.75 -7.56
C LEU A 61 3.54 -20.50 -8.68
N LEU A 62 4.50 -21.40 -8.82
CA LEU A 62 5.43 -21.37 -9.94
C LEU A 62 4.91 -22.25 -11.06
N ARG A 63 5.05 -21.77 -12.29
CA ARG A 63 4.77 -22.58 -13.47
C ARG A 63 5.73 -23.77 -13.51
N LYS A 64 5.21 -24.98 -13.78
CA LYS A 64 6.09 -26.16 -13.90
C LYS A 64 7.03 -25.98 -15.09
N PRO A 65 8.31 -26.40 -14.98
CA PRO A 65 9.26 -26.30 -16.10
C PRO A 65 8.78 -27.03 -17.36
N GLU A 66 8.10 -28.16 -17.18
CA GLU A 66 7.52 -28.99 -18.24
C GLU A 66 6.11 -28.58 -18.69
N ALA A 67 5.53 -27.51 -18.13
CA ALA A 67 4.17 -27.08 -18.45
C ALA A 67 4.04 -26.61 -19.90
N ASN A 68 3.00 -27.10 -20.60
CA ASN A 68 2.62 -26.63 -21.92
C ASN A 68 2.34 -25.10 -21.89
N PRO A 69 2.93 -24.28 -22.78
CA PRO A 69 2.64 -22.84 -22.90
C PRO A 69 1.16 -22.47 -23.01
N ASP A 70 0.34 -23.36 -23.57
CA ASP A 70 -1.10 -23.13 -23.73
C ASP A 70 -1.92 -23.52 -22.50
N ASP A 71 -1.32 -24.16 -21.49
CA ASP A 71 -1.97 -24.53 -20.24
C ASP A 71 -1.65 -23.53 -19.14
N TRP A 72 -2.62 -22.65 -18.87
CA TRP A 72 -2.48 -21.58 -17.87
C TRP A 72 -2.64 -22.06 -16.43
N PHE A 73 -3.04 -23.31 -16.19
CA PHE A 73 -3.29 -23.86 -14.85
C PHE A 73 -2.20 -24.84 -14.38
N ASP A 74 -1.20 -25.13 -15.20
CA ASP A 74 -0.13 -26.08 -14.84
C ASP A 74 0.98 -25.41 -14.00
N ALA A 75 0.62 -25.09 -12.77
CA ALA A 75 1.50 -24.54 -11.73
C ALA A 75 1.66 -25.52 -10.55
N VAL A 76 2.71 -25.33 -9.78
CA VAL A 76 2.98 -26.06 -8.54
C VAL A 76 3.25 -25.06 -7.42
N GLU A 77 2.65 -25.31 -6.26
CA GLU A 77 2.96 -24.59 -5.03
C GLU A 77 4.40 -24.90 -4.63
N THR A 78 5.22 -23.86 -4.57
CA THR A 78 6.64 -23.96 -4.22
C THR A 78 6.92 -23.00 -3.07
N GLU A 79 7.56 -23.52 -2.03
CA GLU A 79 8.07 -22.70 -0.94
C GLU A 79 9.35 -22.01 -1.39
N VAL A 80 9.35 -20.68 -1.37
CA VAL A 80 10.50 -19.84 -1.76
C VAL A 80 10.97 -19.08 -0.54
N THR A 81 12.28 -19.14 -0.28
CA THR A 81 12.95 -18.35 0.76
C THR A 81 13.68 -17.18 0.12
N TYR A 82 13.55 -16.00 0.72
CA TYR A 82 14.11 -14.75 0.25
C TYR A 82 15.29 -14.29 1.13
N ASP A 83 16.17 -13.49 0.56
CA ASP A 83 17.35 -12.92 1.26
C ASP A 83 16.97 -11.82 2.28
N TYR A 84 15.77 -11.25 2.17
CA TYR A 84 15.28 -10.14 2.99
C TYR A 84 13.87 -10.40 3.52
N PRO A 85 13.46 -9.72 4.62
CA PRO A 85 12.11 -9.83 5.16
C PRO A 85 11.03 -9.52 4.12
N LEU A 86 9.96 -10.29 4.16
CA LEU A 86 8.70 -10.08 3.46
C LEU A 86 7.77 -9.27 4.37
N ILE A 87 7.57 -8.01 4.02
CA ILE A 87 6.70 -7.09 4.74
C ILE A 87 5.39 -7.00 3.99
N ASP A 88 4.25 -7.28 4.64
CA ASP A 88 2.95 -7.03 4.02
C ASP A 88 2.85 -5.54 3.70
N MET A 89 2.39 -5.19 2.49
CA MET A 89 2.24 -3.79 2.11
C MET A 89 1.34 -3.01 3.07
N GLN A 90 0.43 -3.68 3.79
CA GLN A 90 -0.43 -3.08 4.82
C GLN A 90 0.30 -2.81 6.14
N ASP A 91 1.41 -3.49 6.40
CA ASP A 91 2.19 -3.38 7.63
C ASP A 91 3.45 -2.50 7.49
N ILE A 92 3.59 -1.79 6.36
CA ILE A 92 4.66 -0.80 6.18
C ILE A 92 4.48 0.31 7.23
N PRO A 93 5.43 0.52 8.15
CA PRO A 93 5.23 1.47 9.23
C PRO A 93 5.19 2.91 8.70
N PRO A 94 4.30 3.75 9.25
CA PRO A 94 4.37 5.18 9.01
C PRO A 94 5.71 5.71 9.54
N ARG A 95 6.49 6.39 8.69
CA ARG A 95 7.80 6.98 9.07
C ARG A 95 7.68 8.31 9.84
N TYR A 96 6.62 8.43 10.63
CA TYR A 96 6.37 9.55 11.53
C TYR A 96 5.77 9.05 12.84
N LEU A 97 5.93 9.84 13.88
CA LEU A 97 5.41 9.57 15.22
C LEU A 97 4.37 10.63 15.57
N THR A 98 3.40 10.24 16.39
CA THR A 98 2.40 11.12 16.97
C THR A 98 2.51 11.11 18.48
N VAL A 99 2.42 12.29 19.09
CA VAL A 99 2.51 12.46 20.54
C VAL A 99 1.46 13.46 21.00
N ASP A 100 0.79 13.14 22.10
CA ASP A 100 -0.11 14.06 22.77
C ASP A 100 0.67 15.14 23.51
N VAL A 101 0.38 16.41 23.24
CA VAL A 101 1.04 17.55 23.86
C VAL A 101 0.01 18.51 24.45
N THR A 102 0.40 19.20 25.52
CA THR A 102 -0.37 20.34 26.08
C THR A 102 0.40 21.62 25.78
N ILE A 103 -0.26 22.58 25.15
CA ILE A 103 0.29 23.91 24.89
C ILE A 103 -0.26 24.83 25.98
N ASP A 104 0.61 25.52 26.71
CA ASP A 104 0.24 26.62 27.60
C ASP A 104 0.53 27.95 26.90
N ASP A 105 -0.53 28.62 26.45
CA ASP A 105 -0.44 29.97 25.91
C ASP A 105 -0.88 30.98 26.98
N ASN A 106 0.10 31.46 27.74
CA ASN A 106 -0.06 32.54 28.71
C ASN A 106 -1.13 32.24 29.80
N GLY A 107 -1.21 30.99 30.26
CA GLY A 107 -2.17 30.50 31.25
C GLY A 107 -3.42 29.85 30.65
N THR A 108 -3.55 29.83 29.32
CA THR A 108 -4.62 29.10 28.62
C THR A 108 -4.08 27.79 28.05
N GLU A 109 -4.55 26.66 28.58
CA GLU A 109 -4.13 25.34 28.10
C GLU A 109 -4.93 24.85 26.89
N TYR A 110 -4.21 24.33 25.89
CA TYR A 110 -4.77 23.66 24.73
C TYR A 110 -4.25 22.23 24.62
N LYS A 111 -5.17 21.29 24.37
CA LYS A 111 -4.80 19.91 24.04
C LYS A 111 -4.54 19.80 22.54
N ALA A 112 -3.38 19.29 22.20
CA ALA A 112 -2.91 19.20 20.83
C ALA A 112 -2.22 17.84 20.59
N LEU A 113 -2.01 17.56 19.32
CA LEU A 113 -1.27 16.40 18.84
C LEU A 113 -0.09 16.92 18.03
N MET A 114 1.11 16.46 18.38
CA MET A 114 2.33 16.75 17.63
C MET A 114 2.64 15.56 16.72
N PHE A 115 2.95 15.87 15.46
CA PHE A 115 3.45 14.92 14.47
C PHE A 115 4.91 15.26 14.19
N ALA A 116 5.77 14.25 14.06
CA ALA A 116 7.16 14.44 13.65
C ALA A 116 7.67 13.25 12.85
N GLY A 117 8.35 13.52 11.74
CA GLY A 117 8.97 12.48 10.92
C GLY A 117 9.06 12.86 9.44
N HIS A 118 9.10 11.86 8.57
CA HIS A 118 9.05 12.07 7.13
C HIS A 118 7.64 12.46 6.69
N MET A 119 7.43 13.75 6.44
CA MET A 119 6.11 14.29 6.09
C MET A 119 6.02 14.83 4.66
N ALA A 120 7.17 15.03 4.01
CA ALA A 120 7.24 15.57 2.66
C ALA A 120 8.46 15.01 1.92
N TYR A 121 8.56 15.35 0.65
CA TYR A 121 9.76 15.15 -0.15
C TYR A 121 9.97 16.38 -1.02
N SER A 122 11.23 16.70 -1.32
CA SER A 122 11.57 17.66 -2.37
C SER A 122 11.94 16.91 -3.64
N ILE A 123 11.67 17.54 -4.77
CA ILE A 123 12.11 17.05 -6.08
C ILE A 123 13.38 17.81 -6.43
N GLY A 124 14.45 17.08 -6.76
CA GLY A 124 15.72 17.67 -7.16
C GLY A 124 15.61 18.39 -8.51
N ASP A 125 16.55 19.29 -8.78
CA ASP A 125 16.54 20.13 -10.00
C ASP A 125 16.51 19.30 -11.30
N ASN A 126 17.07 18.09 -11.27
CA ASN A 126 17.06 17.15 -12.39
C ASN A 126 15.69 16.52 -12.66
N LYS A 127 14.67 16.77 -11.83
CA LYS A 127 13.32 16.17 -11.85
C LYS A 127 13.30 14.64 -11.82
N ALA A 128 14.42 14.02 -11.46
CA ALA A 128 14.64 12.57 -11.45
C ALA A 128 15.14 12.09 -10.08
N SER A 129 15.14 12.97 -9.08
CA SER A 129 15.55 12.65 -7.72
C SER A 129 14.51 13.18 -6.76
N ILE A 130 14.20 12.38 -5.76
CA ILE A 130 13.41 12.80 -4.61
C ILE A 130 14.32 12.78 -3.39
N ALA A 131 14.22 13.80 -2.55
CA ALA A 131 14.90 13.85 -1.27
C ALA A 131 13.83 13.90 -0.18
N PRO A 132 13.83 12.95 0.75
CA PRO A 132 12.79 12.89 1.75
C PRO A 132 13.05 14.01 2.79
N SER A 133 11.99 14.74 3.16
CA SER A 133 12.05 15.89 4.06
C SER A 133 11.47 15.54 5.42
N LEU A 134 12.23 15.83 6.47
CA LEU A 134 11.78 15.70 7.85
C LEU A 134 11.09 16.99 8.27
N SER A 135 9.93 16.86 8.88
CA SER A 135 9.18 18.00 9.40
C SER A 135 8.45 17.62 10.69
N TRP A 136 7.84 18.61 11.31
CA TRP A 136 6.94 18.45 12.43
C TRP A 136 5.76 19.43 12.29
N ALA A 137 4.65 19.08 12.90
CA ALA A 137 3.46 19.93 12.97
C ALA A 137 2.73 19.70 14.30
N ILE A 138 1.98 20.69 14.75
CA ILE A 138 1.10 20.58 15.92
C ILE A 138 -0.32 20.94 15.48
N ALA A 139 -1.28 20.06 15.78
CA ALA A 139 -2.69 20.28 15.51
C ALA A 139 -3.49 20.29 16.81
N LEU A 140 -4.38 21.26 16.97
CA LEU A 140 -5.29 21.29 18.11
C LEU A 140 -6.31 20.15 18.01
N LYS A 141 -6.52 19.40 19.09
CA LYS A 141 -7.50 18.28 19.10
C LYS A 141 -8.94 18.76 18.94
N ASN A 142 -9.20 20.00 19.31
CA ASN A 142 -10.50 20.66 19.21
C ASN A 142 -10.53 21.72 18.11
N GLY A 143 -9.63 21.67 17.13
CA GLY A 143 -9.70 22.55 15.97
C GLY A 143 -11.02 22.34 15.23
N GLU A 144 -11.66 23.42 14.78
CA GLU A 144 -12.76 23.24 13.82
C GLU A 144 -12.21 22.46 12.61
N PRO A 145 -12.95 21.45 12.13
CA PRO A 145 -12.51 20.67 10.98
C PRO A 145 -12.29 21.63 9.80
N ALA A 146 -11.22 21.37 9.03
CA ALA A 146 -11.02 22.11 7.79
C ALA A 146 -12.30 22.03 6.94
N PRO A 147 -12.69 23.11 6.25
CA PRO A 147 -13.77 23.03 5.28
C PRO A 147 -13.47 21.88 4.31
N PRO A 148 -14.43 21.00 4.01
CA PRO A 148 -14.20 19.87 3.14
C PRO A 148 -13.70 20.36 1.78
N ASP A 149 -12.64 19.73 1.27
CA ASP A 149 -12.12 20.05 -0.05
C ASP A 149 -13.10 19.60 -1.16
N GLU A 150 -12.87 20.04 -2.39
CA GLU A 150 -13.78 19.72 -3.51
C GLU A 150 -13.91 18.21 -3.77
N MET A 151 -12.87 17.42 -3.47
CA MET A 151 -12.89 15.97 -3.64
C MET A 151 -13.72 15.30 -2.56
N GLU A 152 -13.56 15.70 -1.30
CA GLU A 152 -14.37 15.28 -0.17
C GLU A 152 -15.86 15.63 -0.39
N LEU A 153 -16.14 16.85 -0.89
CA LEU A 153 -17.50 17.26 -1.28
C LEU A 153 -18.03 16.43 -2.45
N PHE A 154 -17.20 16.09 -3.43
CA PHE A 154 -17.58 15.24 -4.56
C PHE A 154 -17.90 13.81 -4.13
N PHE A 155 -17.08 13.22 -3.26
CA PHE A 155 -17.33 11.88 -2.71
C PHE A 155 -18.53 11.86 -1.77
N ALA A 156 -18.71 12.88 -0.92
CA ALA A 156 -19.88 13.05 -0.08
C ALA A 156 -21.17 13.22 -0.91
N ARG A 157 -21.10 13.97 -2.00
CA ARG A 157 -22.21 14.11 -2.95
C ARG A 157 -22.54 12.76 -3.60
N ARG A 158 -21.55 12.05 -4.14
CA ARG A 158 -21.77 10.74 -4.77
C ARG A 158 -22.27 9.68 -3.79
N SER A 159 -21.77 9.66 -2.55
CA SER A 159 -22.24 8.73 -1.53
C SER A 159 -23.69 9.02 -1.13
N SER A 160 -24.06 10.30 -1.01
CA SER A 160 -25.45 10.71 -0.76
C SER A 160 -26.40 10.38 -1.92
N GLU A 161 -25.93 10.50 -3.17
CA GLU A 161 -26.69 10.14 -4.37
C GLU A 161 -26.88 8.62 -4.45
N ARG A 162 -25.85 7.84 -4.10
CA ARG A 162 -25.91 6.37 -4.03
C ARG A 162 -26.83 5.87 -2.92
N ALA A 163 -26.83 6.54 -1.77
CA ALA A 163 -27.75 6.26 -0.66
C ALA A 163 -29.21 6.57 -1.03
N LYS A 164 -29.44 7.66 -1.80
CA LYS A 164 -30.77 8.00 -2.33
C LYS A 164 -31.24 6.99 -3.38
N SER A 165 -30.34 6.50 -4.25
CA SER A 165 -30.69 5.49 -5.26
C SER A 165 -30.97 4.11 -4.65
N SER A 166 -30.32 3.77 -3.53
CA SER A 166 -30.64 2.55 -2.76
C SER A 166 -31.92 2.68 -1.94
N ALA A 167 -32.32 3.91 -1.56
CA ALA A 167 -33.58 4.16 -0.87
C ALA A 167 -34.79 4.23 -1.83
N SER A 168 -34.56 4.53 -3.13
CA SER A 168 -35.61 4.61 -4.15
C SER A 168 -35.90 3.29 -4.88
N THR A 169 -35.19 2.20 -4.55
CA THR A 169 -35.54 0.87 -5.05
C THR A 169 -36.54 0.25 -4.08
N PRO A 170 -37.79 -0.04 -4.51
CA PRO A 170 -38.70 -0.80 -3.66
C PRO A 170 -38.12 -2.21 -3.51
N VAL A 171 -37.69 -2.55 -2.30
CA VAL A 171 -37.39 -3.92 -1.87
C VAL A 171 -38.73 -4.68 -1.88
N GLY A 172 -39.15 -5.11 -3.06
CA GLY A 172 -40.47 -5.74 -3.22
C GLY A 172 -40.74 -6.39 -4.58
N TRP A 173 -39.85 -6.24 -5.57
CA TRP A 173 -40.09 -6.79 -6.92
C TRP A 173 -39.19 -7.96 -7.32
N PHE A 174 -38.10 -8.25 -6.59
CA PHE A 174 -37.21 -9.37 -6.92
C PHE A 174 -37.63 -10.72 -6.31
N CYS A 175 -38.47 -10.74 -5.26
CA CYS A 175 -38.92 -12.02 -4.65
C CYS A 175 -40.10 -12.68 -5.37
N THR A 176 -40.84 -12.01 -6.26
CA THR A 176 -42.05 -12.56 -6.87
C THR A 176 -41.81 -13.18 -8.26
N VAL A 177 -40.70 -12.83 -8.93
CA VAL A 177 -40.38 -13.35 -10.28
C VAL A 177 -39.53 -14.63 -10.23
N TRP A 178 -38.76 -14.85 -9.14
CA TRP A 178 -38.00 -16.10 -8.99
C TRP A 178 -38.87 -17.28 -8.52
N SER A 179 -39.96 -17.03 -7.80
CA SER A 179 -40.87 -18.11 -7.35
C SER A 179 -41.73 -18.68 -8.49
N THR A 180 -42.08 -17.87 -9.50
CA THR A 180 -42.89 -18.32 -10.65
C THR A 180 -42.08 -19.02 -11.75
N LEU A 181 -40.76 -18.80 -11.82
CA LEU A 181 -39.90 -19.53 -12.77
C LEU A 181 -39.51 -20.94 -12.27
N VAL A 182 -39.35 -21.13 -10.96
CA VAL A 182 -38.98 -22.44 -10.39
C VAL A 182 -40.16 -23.43 -10.35
N GLN A 183 -41.41 -22.96 -10.23
CA GLN A 183 -42.59 -23.85 -10.31
C GLN A 183 -42.93 -24.32 -11.73
N ARG A 184 -42.46 -23.62 -12.78
CA ARG A 184 -42.76 -23.99 -14.18
C ARG A 184 -41.76 -24.97 -14.81
N TRP A 185 -40.66 -25.28 -14.11
CA TRP A 185 -39.65 -26.24 -14.57
C TRP A 185 -39.85 -27.66 -14.02
N SER A 186 -40.71 -27.85 -13.01
CA SER A 186 -40.98 -29.17 -12.41
C SER A 186 -42.13 -29.97 -13.08
N THR A 187 -42.83 -29.41 -14.08
CA THR A 187 -43.99 -30.07 -14.73
C THR A 187 -43.75 -30.39 -16.21
N SER A 188 -42.50 -30.47 -16.68
CA SER A 188 -42.19 -30.89 -18.06
C SER A 188 -41.15 -32.01 -18.16
N PHE A 189 -40.84 -32.68 -17.05
CA PHE A 189 -40.26 -34.03 -17.06
C PHE A 189 -41.03 -34.90 -16.07
N GLY A 190 -42.01 -35.61 -16.62
CA GLY A 190 -42.84 -36.63 -15.99
C GLY A 190 -43.55 -37.38 -17.10
#